data_AF-A0ABD2C726-F1
#
_entry.id   AF-A0ABD2C726-F1
#
_cell.length_a   1.000
_cell.length_b   1.000
_cell.length_c   1.000
_cell.angle_alpha   90.00
_cell.angle_beta   90.00
_cell.angle_gamma   90.00
#
_symmetry.space_group_name_H-M   'P 1'
#
loop_
_entity.id
_entity.type
_entity.pdbx_description
1 polymer ?
#
loop_
_entity_poly.entity_id
_entity_poly.type
_entity_poly.pdbx_seq_one_letter_code
_entity_poly.pdbx_strand_id
1 'polypeptide(L)' 'MTFPQAHQTELIALADLAGITTTPGVFRIAIELLAMEISPEDIYVLLKQICPRTPSEETSNILDTQLEEDEKSEKS' A
#
# COMPACT_ATOMS: atom_id res chain seq x y z
N MET A 1 -12.27 9.69 -16.20
CA MET A 1 -13.63 9.84 -15.66
C MET A 1 -13.51 10.23 -14.19
N THR A 2 -14.26 11.21 -13.67
CA THR A 2 -14.16 11.59 -12.25
C THR A 2 -15.07 10.68 -11.40
N PHE A 3 -14.52 10.08 -10.35
CA PHE A 3 -15.30 9.27 -9.43
C PHE A 3 -16.18 10.17 -8.55
N PRO A 4 -17.50 9.89 -8.43
CA PRO A 4 -18.37 10.59 -7.48
C PRO A 4 -17.80 10.61 -6.06
N GLN A 5 -18.01 11.71 -5.32
CA GLN A 5 -17.55 11.88 -3.93
C GLN A 5 -17.95 10.72 -3.01
N ALA A 6 -19.12 10.13 -3.21
CA ALA A 6 -19.56 8.95 -2.45
C ALA A 6 -18.64 7.73 -2.66
N HIS A 7 -18.24 7.47 -3.90
CA HIS A 7 -17.31 6.37 -4.23
C HIS A 7 -15.90 6.65 -3.73
N GLN A 8 -15.48 7.92 -3.66
CA GLN A 8 -14.18 8.28 -3.08
C GLN A 8 -14.08 7.90 -1.59
N THR A 9 -15.14 8.12 -0.82
CA THR A 9 -15.19 7.73 0.60
C THR A 9 -15.14 6.21 0.77
N GLU A 10 -15.87 5.48 -0.07
CA GLU A 10 -15.87 4.01 -0.06
C GLU A 10 -14.51 3.44 -0.46
N LEU A 11 -13.87 3.99 -1.50
CA LEU A 11 -12.54 3.58 -1.93
C LEU A 11 -11.48 3.82 -0.85
N ILE A 12 -11.58 4.92 -0.10
CA ILE A 12 -10.69 5.19 1.04
C ILE A 12 -10.92 4.14 2.14
N ALA A 13 -12.17 3.84 2.50
CA ALA A 13 -12.47 2.81 3.49
C ALA A 13 -11.99 1.40 3.06
N LEU A 14 -12.06 1.10 1.75
CA LEU A 14 -11.53 -0.14 1.19
C LEU A 14 -10.00 -0.17 1.24
N ALA A 15 -9.35 0.96 0.96
CA ALA A 15 -7.89 1.09 1.07
C ALA A 15 -7.42 0.85 2.50
N ASP A 16 -8.10 1.45 3.48
CA ASP A 16 -7.82 1.24 4.91
C ASP A 16 -8.00 -0.24 5.30
N LEU A 17 -9.08 -0.88 4.84
CA LEU A 17 -9.32 -2.31 5.08
C LEU A 17 -8.24 -3.21 4.45
N ALA A 18 -7.71 -2.82 3.30
CA ALA A 18 -6.63 -3.50 2.61
C ALA A 18 -5.25 -3.23 3.22
N GLY A 19 -5.16 -2.43 4.30
CA GLY A 19 -3.91 -2.07 4.95
C GLY A 19 -3.10 -1.00 4.21
N ILE A 20 -3.72 -0.26 3.29
CA ILE A 20 -3.07 0.83 2.58
C ILE A 20 -3.07 2.07 3.47
N THR A 21 -1.97 2.27 4.20
CA THR A 21 -1.78 3.46 5.02
C THR A 21 -1.24 4.61 4.16
N THR A 22 -2.13 5.43 3.61
CA THR A 22 -1.72 6.63 2.87
C THR A 22 -2.65 7.79 3.16
N THR A 23 -2.14 9.02 3.01
CA THR A 23 -2.96 10.22 3.21
C THR A 23 -4.12 10.22 2.20
N PRO A 24 -5.38 10.46 2.62
CA PRO A 24 -6.53 10.43 1.72
C PRO A 24 -6.39 11.31 0.47
N GLY A 25 -5.65 12.43 0.58
CA GLY A 25 -5.34 13.28 -0.57
C GLY A 25 -4.43 12.61 -1.60
N VAL A 26 -3.38 11.90 -1.15
CA VAL A 26 -2.46 11.16 -2.04
C VAL A 26 -3.19 10.00 -2.71
N PHE A 27 -4.03 9.29 -1.94
CA PHE A 27 -4.87 8.23 -2.48
C PHE A 27 -5.80 8.73 -3.59
N ARG A 28 -6.50 9.85 -3.37
CA ARG A 28 -7.37 10.47 -4.37
C ARG A 28 -6.63 10.83 -5.65
N ILE A 29 -5.43 11.39 -5.53
CA ILE A 29 -4.59 11.73 -6.68
C ILE A 29 -4.21 10.45 -7.45
N ALA A 30 -3.77 9.40 -6.76
CA ALA A 30 -3.42 8.13 -7.39
C ALA A 30 -4.61 7.51 -8.15
N ILE A 31 -5.81 7.52 -7.56
CA ILE A 31 -7.03 7.05 -8.22
C ILE A 31 -7.37 7.90 -9.46
N GLU A 32 -7.22 9.22 -9.39
CA GLU A 32 -7.50 10.09 -10.54
C GLU A 32 -6.49 9.85 -11.67
N LEU A 33 -5.20 9.64 -11.35
CA LEU A 33 -4.17 9.27 -12.33
C LEU A 33 -4.49 7.93 -13.01
N LEU A 34 -4.93 6.94 -12.24
CA LEU A 34 -5.39 5.66 -12.78
C LEU A 34 -6.62 5.84 -13.69
N ALA A 35 -7.55 6.74 -13.33
CA ALA A 35 -8.72 7.07 -14.13
C ALA A 35 -8.39 7.84 -15.43
N MET A 36 -7.16 8.37 -15.53
CA MET A 36 -6.58 8.97 -16.74
C MET A 36 -5.79 7.94 -17.58
N GLU A 37 -5.89 6.65 -17.26
CA GLU A 37 -5.18 5.56 -17.95
C GLU A 37 -3.65 5.65 -17.86
N ILE A 38 -3.13 6.33 -16.83
CA ILE A 38 -1.71 6.33 -16.52
C ILE A 38 -1.34 4.99 -15.88
N SER A 39 -0.23 4.38 -16.32
CA SER A 39 0.20 3.09 -15.81
C SER A 39 0.54 3.17 -14.31
N PRO A 40 0.21 2.14 -13.51
CA PRO A 40 0.58 2.11 -12.10
C PRO A 40 2.10 2.15 -11.90
N GLU A 41 2.88 1.62 -12.85
CA GLU A 41 4.34 1.71 -12.85
C GLU A 41 4.83 3.16 -12.98
N ASP A 42 4.25 3.95 -13.88
CA ASP A 42 4.60 5.36 -14.06
C ASP A 42 4.21 6.19 -12.83
N ILE A 43 3.04 5.91 -12.25
CA ILE A 43 2.60 6.54 -10.99
C ILE A 43 3.60 6.22 -9.87
N TYR A 44 4.05 4.97 -9.76
CA TYR A 44 5.06 4.58 -8.78
C TYR A 44 6.38 5.33 -9.00
N VAL A 45 6.86 5.42 -10.25
CA VAL A 45 8.10 6.16 -10.57
C VAL A 45 7.96 7.63 -10.20
N LEU A 46 6.84 8.27 -10.51
CA LEU A 46 6.56 9.66 -10.14
C LEU A 46 6.53 9.84 -8.63
N LEU A 47 5.78 9.01 -7.90
CA LEU A 47 5.71 9.05 -6.44
C LEU A 47 7.10 8.87 -5.80
N LYS A 48 7.94 7.99 -6.37
CA LYS A 48 9.31 7.77 -5.91
C LYS A 48 10.25 8.95 -6.19
N GLN A 49 10.00 9.71 -7.26
CA GLN A 49 10.77 10.91 -7.58
C GLN A 49 10.41 12.09 -6.66
N ILE A 50 9.13 12.24 -6.31
CA ILE A 50 8.65 13.34 -5.47
C ILE A 50 8.79 13.08 -3.97
N CYS A 51 8.86 11.81 -3.56
CA CYS A 51 9.17 11.41 -2.19
C CYS A 51 10.69 11.24 -2.06
N PRO A 52 11.46 12.27 -1.68
CA PRO A 52 12.85 12.05 -1.34
C PRO A 52 12.88 10.99 -0.23
N ARG A 53 13.52 9.85 -0.49
CA ARG A 53 13.76 8.81 0.52
C ARG A 53 14.38 9.49 1.74
N THR A 54 13.58 9.77 2.77
CA THR A 54 14.13 9.92 4.10
C THR A 54 14.54 8.52 4.52
N PRO A 55 15.82 8.27 4.85
CA PRO A 55 16.23 6.99 5.40
C PRO A 55 15.71 6.90 6.83
N SER A 56 14.44 6.56 6.99
CA SER A 56 13.88 6.14 8.27
C SER A 56 12.62 5.34 7.99
N GLU A 57 12.54 4.19 8.65
CA GLU A 57 11.43 3.24 8.67
C GLU A 57 11.41 2.25 7.50
N GLU A 58 12.34 1.31 7.62
CA GLU A 58 12.09 -0.10 7.35
C GLU A 58 10.66 -0.47 7.77
N THR A 59 9.77 -0.58 6.79
CA THR A 59 8.57 -1.41 6.88
C THR A 59 9.05 -2.86 6.91
N SER A 60 9.55 -3.25 8.09
CA SER A 60 9.43 -4.61 8.58
C SER A 60 7.97 -5.04 8.40
N ASN A 61 7.76 -6.25 7.89
CA ASN A 61 6.46 -6.92 7.63
C ASN A 61 6.09 -7.06 6.15
N ILE A 62 6.93 -7.75 5.37
CA ILE A 62 6.47 -8.57 4.25
C ILE A 62 7.07 -9.97 4.43
N LEU A 63 6.22 -10.87 4.94
CA LEU A 63 6.13 -12.30 4.66
C LEU A 63 7.43 -13.13 4.63
N ASP A 64 7.90 -13.56 5.80
CA ASP A 64 8.55 -14.87 5.93
C ASP A 64 7.48 -15.90 6.31
N THR A 65 6.82 -16.43 5.28
CA THR A 65 6.22 -17.76 5.35
C THR A 65 7.34 -18.78 5.25
N GLN A 66 7.84 -19.25 6.39
CA GLN A 66 8.49 -20.55 6.47
C GLN A 66 7.89 -21.34 7.64
N LEU A 67 6.98 -22.23 7.25
CA LEU A 67 6.64 -23.44 8.00
C LEU A 67 7.92 -24.24 8.18
N GLU A 68 8.42 -24.33 9.41
CA GLU A 68 9.13 -25.52 9.86
C GLU A 68 8.47 -25.98 11.16
N GLU A 69 7.56 -26.94 10.98
CA GLU A 69 7.28 -27.96 11.98
C GLU A 69 8.61 -28.66 12.29
N ASP A 70 9.03 -28.73 13.56
CA ASP A 70 9.25 -30.04 14.19
C ASP A 70 9.31 -29.90 15.72
N GLU A 71 8.36 -30.58 16.33
CA GLU A 71 8.17 -30.78 17.75
C GLU A 71 9.11 -31.89 18.22
N LYS A 72 10.12 -31.59 19.06
CA LYS A 72 10.63 -32.57 20.04
C LYS A 72 11.39 -31.86 21.17
N SER A 73 10.73 -31.52 22.27
CA SER A 73 10.36 -32.42 23.38
C SER A 73 11.56 -32.81 24.26
N GLU A 74 11.47 -32.31 25.49
CA GLU A 74 11.88 -32.93 26.76
C GLU A 74 13.40 -32.95 27.08
N LYS A 75 13.88 -31.99 27.89
CA LYS A 75 13.99 -32.08 29.37
C LYS A 75 15.03 -33.09 29.84
N SER A 76 16.13 -32.58 30.39
CA SER A 76 16.64 -32.97 31.72
C SER A 76 17.81 -32.12 32.15
#